data_AF-A0A938GFI3-F1
#
_entry.id   AF-A0A938GFI3-F1
#
_cell.length_a   1.000
_cell.length_b   1.000
_cell.length_c   1.000
_cell.angle_alpha   90.00
_cell.angle_beta   90.00
_cell.angle_gamma   90.00
#
_symmetry.space_group_name_H-M   'P 1'
#
loop_
_entity.id
_entity.type
_entity.pdbx_description
1 polymer ?
#
loop_
_entity_poly.entity_id
_entity_poly.type
_entity_poly.pdbx_seq_one_letter_code
_entity_poly.pdbx_strand_id
1 'polypeptide(L)'
;MAKTRLEDPISIREQLQREAVFSSLGRHLSVANSPKEAARVIVDAAQNLIGWDVCSFGLHTRDLGRTEPILQVEIVNSQWVEVTPNHTDSETAFFTRQAITDGARLVDRGSLPEEPGITCRPGNRT
;
A
#
# COMPACT_ATOMS: atom_id res chain seq x y z
N MET A 1 -44.59 4.18 -8.44
CA MET A 1 -44.25 3.57 -7.14
C MET A 1 -42.75 3.34 -7.10
N ALA A 2 -42.00 4.21 -6.42
CA ALA A 2 -40.56 4.09 -6.29
C ALA A 2 -40.24 3.17 -5.09
N LYS A 3 -39.57 2.05 -5.35
CA LYS A 3 -39.03 1.17 -4.32
C LYS A 3 -37.81 1.86 -3.72
N THR A 4 -37.96 2.41 -2.53
CA THR A 4 -36.82 2.89 -1.73
C THR A 4 -35.92 1.69 -1.47
N ARG A 5 -34.72 1.71 -2.06
CA ARG A 5 -33.62 0.79 -1.74
C ARG A 5 -33.30 1.03 -0.26
N LEU A 6 -33.76 0.14 0.63
CA LEU A 6 -33.27 0.13 1.99
C LEU A 6 -31.78 -0.22 1.90
N GLU A 7 -30.91 0.73 2.21
CA GLU A 7 -29.48 0.51 2.33
C GLU A 7 -29.26 -0.46 3.50
N ASP A 8 -28.59 -1.60 3.25
CA ASP A 8 -28.39 -2.62 4.27
C ASP A 8 -27.58 -2.05 5.45
N PRO A 9 -28.01 -2.23 6.73
CA PRO A 9 -27.37 -1.63 7.89
C PRO A 9 -25.90 -2.07 8.08
N ILE A 10 -25.53 -3.22 7.52
CA ILE A 10 -24.13 -3.69 7.46
C ILE A 10 -23.31 -2.81 6.51
N SER A 11 -23.85 -2.48 5.34
CA SER A 11 -23.19 -1.63 4.34
C SER A 11 -22.93 -0.21 4.86
N ILE A 12 -23.90 0.37 5.58
CA ILE A 12 -23.75 1.68 6.22
C ILE A 12 -22.60 1.64 7.25
N ARG A 13 -22.54 0.60 8.08
CA ARG A 13 -21.48 0.48 9.09
C ARG A 13 -20.09 0.37 8.47
N GLU A 14 -19.95 -0.43 7.42
CA GLU A 14 -18.68 -0.56 6.68
C GLU A 14 -18.26 0.76 6.02
N GLN A 15 -19.22 1.49 5.46
CA GLN A 15 -18.94 2.80 4.87
C GLN A 15 -18.47 3.80 5.93
N LEU A 16 -19.16 3.89 7.07
CA LEU A 16 -18.76 4.75 8.19
C LEU A 16 -17.37 4.38 8.74
N GLN A 17 -17.04 3.09 8.78
CA GLN A 17 -15.70 2.63 9.18
C GLN A 17 -14.63 3.10 8.18
N ARG A 18 -14.87 2.97 6.87
CA ARG A 18 -13.94 3.48 5.85
C ARG A 18 -13.78 4.99 5.94
N GLU A 19 -14.86 5.74 6.08
CA GLU A 19 -14.84 7.20 6.24
C GLU A 19 -14.04 7.63 7.47
N ALA A 20 -14.19 6.90 8.60
CA ALA A 20 -13.41 7.15 9.81
C ALA A 20 -11.90 6.91 9.59
N VAL A 21 -11.53 5.84 8.87
CA VAL A 21 -10.13 5.58 8.51
C VAL A 21 -9.57 6.68 7.62
N PHE A 22 -10.31 7.11 6.59
CA PHE A 22 -9.87 8.19 5.69
C PHE A 22 -9.75 9.54 6.40
N SER A 23 -10.68 9.87 7.31
CA SER A 23 -10.60 11.09 8.12
C SER A 23 -9.37 11.08 9.03
N SER A 24 -9.10 9.95 9.70
CA SER A 24 -7.90 9.77 10.53
C SER A 24 -6.61 9.86 9.69
N LEU A 25 -6.59 9.21 8.52
CA LEU A 25 -5.49 9.27 7.55
C LEU A 25 -5.19 10.72 7.16
N GLY A 26 -6.21 11.50 6.75
CA GLY A 26 -6.04 12.90 6.38
C GLY A 26 -5.46 13.75 7.52
N ARG A 27 -5.96 13.55 8.75
CA ARG A 27 -5.45 14.25 9.94
C ARG A 27 -3.98 13.93 10.20
N HIS A 28 -3.59 12.65 10.18
CA HIS A 28 -2.21 12.25 10.45
C HIS A 28 -1.24 12.69 9.34
N LEU A 29 -1.66 12.66 8.07
CA LEU A 29 -0.85 13.18 6.97
C LEU A 29 -0.63 14.69 7.06
N SER A 30 -1.61 15.44 7.56
CA SER A 30 -1.48 16.90 7.69
C SER A 30 -0.39 17.36 8.67
N VAL A 31 0.03 16.48 9.58
CA VAL A 31 1.05 16.77 10.61
C VAL A 31 2.35 15.97 10.41
N ALA A 32 2.44 15.14 9.36
CA ALA A 32 3.63 14.36 9.07
C ALA A 32 4.76 15.28 8.58
N ASN A 33 5.95 15.15 9.16
CA ASN A 33 7.10 16.02 8.90
C ASN A 33 8.19 15.35 8.07
N SER A 34 7.97 14.11 7.65
CA SER A 34 8.89 13.37 6.80
C SER A 34 8.19 12.39 5.87
N PRO A 35 8.81 12.02 4.73
CA PRO A 35 8.30 10.96 3.87
C PRO A 35 8.10 9.64 4.63
N LYS A 36 8.97 9.33 5.59
CA LYS A 36 8.89 8.11 6.40
C LYS A 36 7.68 8.10 7.34
N GLU A 37 7.39 9.23 7.99
CA GLU A 37 6.17 9.37 8.80
C GLU A 37 4.92 9.25 7.94
N ALA A 38 4.88 9.92 6.79
CA ALA A 38 3.75 9.83 5.86
C ALA A 38 3.55 8.39 5.35
N ALA A 39 4.64 7.69 5.00
CA ALA A 39 4.59 6.30 4.57
C ALA A 39 3.96 5.39 5.63
N ARG A 40 4.38 5.51 6.90
CA ARG A 40 3.80 4.71 8.00
C ARG A 40 2.31 4.94 8.14
N VAL A 41 1.87 6.20 8.13
CA VAL A 41 0.45 6.55 8.23
C VAL A 41 -0.36 5.93 7.08
N ILE A 42 0.16 5.96 5.85
CA ILE A 42 -0.52 5.36 4.68
C ILE A 42 -0.58 3.84 4.79
N VAL A 43 0.54 3.22 5.16
CA VAL A 43 0.69 1.76 5.29
C VAL A 43 -0.25 1.21 6.37
N ASP A 44 -0.38 1.91 7.51
CA ASP A 44 -1.33 1.57 8.58
C ASP A 44 -2.79 1.70 8.11
N ALA A 45 -3.12 2.77 7.38
CA ALA A 45 -4.46 2.95 6.83
C ALA A 45 -4.80 1.86 5.79
N ALA A 46 -3.85 1.51 4.93
CA ALA A 46 -4.00 0.43 3.96
C ALA A 46 -4.24 -0.91 4.65
N GLN A 47 -3.54 -1.19 5.76
CA GLN A 47 -3.80 -2.40 6.52
C GLN A 47 -5.24 -2.50 7.03
N ASN A 48 -5.79 -1.38 7.53
CA ASN A 48 -7.16 -1.35 8.05
C ASN A 48 -8.23 -1.45 6.95
N LEU A 49 -7.92 -1.00 5.73
CA LEU A 49 -8.89 -0.93 4.63
C LEU A 49 -8.90 -2.17 3.75
N ILE A 50 -7.72 -2.67 3.38
CA ILE A 50 -7.57 -3.74 2.38
C ILE A 50 -6.85 -4.96 2.94
N GLY A 51 -6.04 -4.79 3.99
CA GLY A 51 -5.21 -5.86 4.54
C GLY A 51 -4.08 -6.29 3.60
N TRP A 52 -2.94 -6.68 4.16
CA TRP A 52 -1.82 -7.24 3.42
C TRP A 52 -0.88 -8.01 4.34
N ASP A 53 -0.12 -8.96 3.78
CA ASP A 53 0.93 -9.70 4.51
C ASP A 53 2.28 -8.98 4.51
N VAL A 54 2.57 -8.29 3.40
CA VAL A 54 3.81 -7.53 3.16
C VAL A 54 3.47 -6.27 2.39
N CYS A 55 4.04 -5.14 2.80
CA CYS A 55 3.93 -3.87 2.09
C CYS A 55 5.31 -3.26 1.87
N SER A 56 5.54 -2.77 0.65
CA SER A 56 6.66 -1.90 0.34
C SER A 56 6.13 -0.58 -0.18
N PHE A 57 6.70 0.51 0.36
CA PHE A 57 6.36 1.88 0.02
C PHE A 57 7.62 2.57 -0.48
N GLY A 58 7.55 3.11 -1.70
CA GLY A 58 8.68 3.80 -2.34
C GLY A 58 8.29 5.16 -2.90
N LEU A 59 9.24 6.08 -2.89
CA LEU A 59 9.13 7.39 -3.51
C LEU A 59 9.58 7.29 -4.97
N HIS A 60 8.73 7.71 -5.89
CA HIS A 60 9.06 7.72 -7.32
C HIS A 60 9.51 9.10 -7.78
N THR A 61 10.67 9.15 -8.43
CA THR A 61 11.28 10.35 -9.01
C THR A 61 11.10 10.30 -10.53
N ARG A 62 10.18 11.10 -11.06
CA ARG A 62 9.71 11.02 -12.46
C ARG A 62 10.82 11.29 -13.48
N ASP A 63 11.64 12.29 -13.24
CA ASP A 63 12.75 12.71 -14.10
C ASP A 63 13.84 11.65 -14.23
N LEU A 64 14.07 10.88 -13.17
CA LEU A 64 15.07 9.81 -13.15
C LEU A 64 14.49 8.44 -13.50
N GLY A 65 13.16 8.28 -13.47
CA GLY A 65 12.50 6.97 -13.65
C GLY A 65 12.89 5.98 -12.55
N ARG A 66 13.17 6.48 -11.35
CA ARG A 66 13.70 5.71 -10.21
C ARG A 66 12.70 5.64 -9.06
N THR A 67 12.79 4.56 -8.29
CA THR A 67 12.03 4.39 -7.06
C THR A 67 12.97 4.13 -5.89
N GLU A 68 12.91 5.00 -4.88
CA GLU A 68 13.63 4.84 -3.62
C GLU A 68 12.71 4.17 -2.59
N PRO A 69 13.10 3.06 -1.95
CA PRO A 69 12.33 2.47 -0.87
C PRO A 69 12.36 3.35 0.38
N ILE A 70 11.18 3.70 0.89
CA ILE A 70 11.03 4.50 2.11
C ILE A 70 10.68 3.62 3.32
N LEU A 71 9.87 2.59 3.09
CA LEU A 71 9.37 1.70 4.13
C LEU A 71 9.08 0.32 3.57
N GLN A 72 9.49 -0.73 4.30
CA GLN A 72 9.03 -2.09 4.08
C GLN A 72 8.53 -2.65 5.40
N VAL A 73 7.34 -3.24 5.39
CA VAL A 73 6.70 -3.82 6.57
C VAL A 73 6.23 -5.21 6.24
N GLU A 74 6.44 -6.12 7.19
CA GLU A 74 6.04 -7.52 7.10
C GLU A 74 5.30 -7.92 8.37
N ILE A 75 4.34 -8.85 8.23
CA ILE A 75 3.75 -9.53 9.38
C ILE A 75 4.65 -10.71 9.75
N VAL A 76 5.36 -10.60 10.89
CA VAL A 76 6.20 -11.66 11.46
C VAL A 76 5.62 -12.06 12.81
N ASN A 77 5.31 -13.34 13.00
CA ASN A 77 4.69 -13.86 14.24
C ASN A 77 3.43 -13.08 14.66
N SER A 78 2.57 -12.74 13.70
CA SER A 78 1.36 -11.92 13.90
C SER A 78 1.64 -10.49 14.40
N GLN A 79 2.88 -10.04 14.32
CA GLN A 79 3.30 -8.68 14.68
C GLN A 79 3.80 -7.92 13.46
N TRP A 80 3.55 -6.62 13.49
CA TRP A 80 3.92 -5.68 12.46
C TRP A 80 5.35 -5.23 12.66
N VAL A 81 6.22 -5.58 11.72
CA VAL A 81 7.65 -5.30 11.84
C VAL A 81 8.13 -4.54 10.61
N GLU A 82 8.71 -3.37 10.85
CA GLU A 82 9.49 -2.66 9.85
C GLU A 82 10.77 -3.46 9.58
N VAL A 83 10.98 -3.85 8.33
CA VAL A 83 12.15 -4.62 7.90
C VAL A 83 13.01 -3.78 6.95
N THR A 84 14.30 -4.12 6.88
CA THR A 84 15.20 -3.51 5.89
C THR A 84 14.69 -3.80 4.48
N PRO A 85 14.49 -2.77 3.63
CA PRO A 85 14.06 -2.99 2.26
C PRO A 85 15.01 -3.94 1.51
N ASN A 86 14.42 -4.89 0.79
CA ASN A 86 15.18 -5.91 0.03
C ASN A 86 15.64 -5.45 -1.36
N HIS A 87 15.35 -4.19 -1.71
CA HIS A 87 15.82 -3.53 -2.92
C HIS A 87 16.40 -2.18 -2.54
N THR A 88 17.34 -1.68 -3.35
CA THR A 88 17.88 -0.33 -3.24
C THR A 88 17.17 0.59 -4.22
N ASP A 89 17.45 1.90 -4.14
CA ASP A 89 17.10 2.84 -5.20
C ASP A 89 17.52 2.26 -6.57
N SER A 90 16.51 2.04 -7.42
CA SER A 90 16.63 1.32 -8.67
C SER A 90 15.63 1.85 -9.70
N GLU A 91 15.81 1.43 -10.95
CA GLU A 91 14.86 1.72 -12.01
C GLU A 91 13.46 1.26 -11.60
N THR A 92 12.46 2.13 -11.78
CA THR A 92 11.08 1.83 -11.45
C THR A 92 10.59 0.65 -12.27
N ALA A 93 10.26 -0.45 -11.58
CA ALA A 93 9.73 -1.66 -12.19
C ALA A 93 8.52 -1.39 -13.09
N PHE A 94 8.39 -2.18 -14.15
CA PHE A 94 7.35 -2.01 -15.18
C PHE A 94 5.94 -1.84 -14.61
N PHE A 95 5.52 -2.72 -13.70
CA PHE A 95 4.18 -2.68 -13.11
C PHE A 95 3.98 -1.50 -12.16
N THR A 96 5.03 -1.05 -11.48
CA THR A 96 4.99 0.19 -10.67
C THR A 96 4.78 1.39 -11.57
N ARG A 97 5.48 1.46 -12.72
CA ARG A 97 5.30 2.53 -13.71
C ARG A 97 3.88 2.55 -14.27
N GLN A 98 3.32 1.38 -14.59
CA GLN A 98 1.92 1.27 -15.02
C GLN A 98 0.96 1.70 -13.91
N ALA A 99 1.18 1.29 -12.65
CA ALA A 99 0.31 1.67 -11.55
C ALA A 99 0.29 3.19 -11.29
N ILE A 100 1.44 3.84 -11.48
CA ILE A 100 1.56 5.31 -11.39
C ILE A 100 0.79 6.02 -12.53
N THR A 101 0.76 5.42 -13.72
CA THR A 101 0.17 6.04 -14.92
C THR A 101 -1.32 5.74 -15.08
N ASP A 102 -1.71 4.49 -14.86
CA ASP A 102 -3.03 3.94 -15.17
C ASP A 102 -3.89 3.73 -13.91
N GLY A 103 -3.30 3.87 -12.72
CA GLY A 103 -3.96 3.66 -11.43
C GLY A 103 -3.70 2.28 -10.82
N ALA A 104 -4.37 2.00 -9.70
CA ALA A 104 -4.13 0.80 -8.91
C ALA A 104 -4.33 -0.50 -9.71
N ARG A 105 -3.45 -1.49 -9.49
CA ARG A 105 -3.46 -2.77 -10.20
C ARG A 105 -3.34 -3.94 -9.23
N LEU A 106 -4.15 -4.97 -9.46
CA LEU A 106 -3.96 -6.31 -8.90
C LEU A 106 -3.18 -7.16 -9.90
N VAL A 107 -2.10 -7.79 -9.47
CA VAL A 107 -1.26 -8.63 -10.33
C VAL A 107 -1.14 -10.02 -9.72
N ASP A 108 -1.41 -11.04 -10.53
CA ASP A 108 -1.03 -12.40 -10.18
C ASP A 108 0.47 -12.59 -10.41
N ARG A 109 1.21 -12.91 -9.35
CA ARG A 109 2.66 -13.08 -9.41
C ARG A 109 3.07 -14.20 -10.38
N GLY A 110 2.28 -15.26 -10.53
CA GLY A 110 2.57 -16.35 -11.46
C GLY A 110 2.46 -15.95 -12.94
N SER A 111 1.79 -14.82 -13.20
CA SER A 111 1.61 -14.26 -14.54
C SER A 111 2.64 -13.18 -14.90
N LEU A 112 3.55 -12.86 -13.97
CA LEU A 112 4.56 -11.85 -14.18
C LEU A 112 5.66 -12.35 -15.12
N PRO A 113 6.09 -11.53 -16.10
CA PRO A 113 7.35 -11.78 -16.79
C PRO A 113 8.50 -11.75 -15.78
N GLU A 114 9.54 -12.57 -16.00
CA GLU A 114 10.76 -12.55 -15.19
C GLU A 114 11.50 -11.22 -15.41
N GLU A 115 11.11 -10.20 -14.66
CA GLU A 115 11.70 -8.86 -14.71
C GLU A 115 12.58 -8.63 -13.47
N PRO A 116 13.78 -8.03 -13.63
CA PRO A 116 14.58 -7.59 -12.51
C PRO A 116 13.84 -6.50 -11.72
N GLY A 117 13.74 -6.66 -10.40
CA GLY A 117 13.18 -5.65 -9.49
C GLY A 117 11.83 -5.97 -8.86
N ILE A 118 11.12 -7.04 -9.29
CA ILE A 118 9.92 -7.52 -8.58
C ILE A 118 10.33 -8.53 -7.50
N THR A 119 11.16 -8.08 -6.56
CA THR A 119 11.70 -8.96 -5.51
C THR A 119 11.28 -8.54 -4.11
N CYS A 120 10.06 -8.02 -3.92
CA CYS A 120 9.39 -8.19 -2.63
C CYS A 120 9.10 -9.68 -2.42
N ARG A 121 10.15 -10.42 -2.07
CA ARG A 121 10.05 -11.74 -1.45
C ARG A 121 9.57 -11.49 -0.02
N PRO A 122 8.45 -12.07 0.41
CA PRO A 122 8.17 -12.20 1.83
C PRO A 122 9.42 -12.82 2.48
N GLY A 123 9.85 -12.31 3.63
CA GLY A 123 10.81 -13.05 4.45
C GLY A 123 10.32 -14.48 4.60
N ASN A 124 11.19 -15.47 4.34
CA ASN A 124 10.86 -16.88 4.46
C ASN A 124 10.25 -17.11 5.84
N ARG A 125 8.94 -17.45 5.89
CA ARG A 125 8.29 -17.89 7.12
C ARG A 125 8.95 -19.20 7.51
N THR A 126 9.78 -19.17 8.54
CA THR A 126 10.20 -20.37 9.28
C THR A 126 9.63 -20.26 10.67
#